data_AF-A0A101UQV7-F1
#
_entry.id   AF-A0A101UQV7-F1
#
_cell.length_a   1.000
_cell.length_b   1.000
_cell.length_c   1.000
_cell.angle_alpha   90.00
_cell.angle_beta   90.00
_cell.angle_gamma   90.00
#
_symmetry.space_group_name_H-M   'P 1'
#
loop_
_entity.id
_entity.type
_entity.pdbx_description
1 polymer ?
#
loop_
_entity_poly.entity_id
_entity_poly.type
_entity_poly.pdbx_seq_one_letter_code
_entity_poly.pdbx_strand_id
1 'polypeptide(L)'
;MQHPDFELYDNVGRTAQQIHAYHTRSATTDDLYRWAKRDAEGFRTEHPLPDKPLPVPDLDPYLTALAAAETPAEFSTVTNALLDAAEPLLNTVVDYLAAAAQWRRQNRGAAPGSPPKLLRDAASRIKTAVAMAADADLQILRAHYDPPPDLDALTKQARAAHDTPPAPPPPVQQPGPGGPRR
;
A
#
# COMPACT_ATOMS: atom_id res chain seq x y z
N MET A 1 29.86 -1.73 -33.78
CA MET A 1 30.45 -0.39 -33.60
C MET A 1 31.26 -0.43 -32.31
N GLN A 2 32.54 -0.04 -32.35
CA GLN A 2 33.37 0.11 -31.14
C GLN A 2 32.90 1.38 -30.42
N HIS A 3 32.52 1.26 -29.15
CA HIS A 3 32.22 2.41 -28.30
C HIS A 3 33.54 2.86 -27.63
N PRO A 4 33.95 4.13 -27.80
CA PRO A 4 35.30 4.60 -27.48
C PRO A 4 35.64 4.67 -25.98
N ASP A 5 34.74 4.28 -25.08
CA ASP A 5 34.84 4.61 -23.65
C ASP A 5 35.54 3.51 -22.79
N PHE A 6 36.13 2.47 -23.41
CA PHE A 6 36.90 1.44 -22.71
C PHE A 6 38.41 1.74 -22.75
N GLU A 7 38.85 2.82 -22.12
CA GLU A 7 40.29 3.02 -21.91
C GLU A 7 40.84 1.97 -20.93
N LEU A 8 41.76 1.15 -21.44
CA LEU A 8 42.26 -0.09 -20.87
C LEU A 8 43.10 0.10 -19.59
N TYR A 9 43.53 1.33 -19.25
CA TYR A 9 44.62 1.55 -18.30
C TYR A 9 44.41 2.56 -17.16
N ASP A 10 43.22 3.17 -16.97
CA ASP A 10 42.98 4.04 -15.81
C ASP A 10 41.92 3.48 -14.85
N ASN A 11 42.36 2.82 -13.78
CA ASN A 11 41.51 2.20 -12.75
C ASN A 11 41.41 3.00 -11.45
N VAL A 12 42.04 4.18 -11.33
CA VAL A 12 42.02 4.96 -10.08
C VAL A 12 40.72 5.76 -10.01
N GLY A 13 39.89 5.53 -8.98
CA GLY A 13 38.64 6.27 -8.78
C GLY A 13 37.39 5.67 -9.45
N ARG A 14 37.47 4.47 -10.05
CA ARG A 14 36.31 3.79 -10.63
C ARG A 14 35.31 3.32 -9.55
N THR A 15 34.03 3.55 -9.81
CA THR A 15 32.93 3.00 -9.00
C THR A 15 32.87 1.47 -9.13
N ALA A 16 32.27 0.80 -8.13
CA ALA A 16 32.08 -0.66 -8.16
C ALA A 16 31.36 -1.13 -9.44
N GLN A 17 30.44 -0.31 -9.96
CA GLN A 17 29.73 -0.58 -11.21
C GLN A 17 30.65 -0.53 -12.43
N GLN A 18 31.55 0.45 -12.53
CA GLN A 18 32.51 0.57 -13.62
C GLN A 18 33.53 -0.59 -13.64
N ILE A 19 33.94 -1.05 -12.45
CA ILE A 19 34.81 -2.24 -12.31
C ILE A 19 34.08 -3.49 -12.79
N HIS A 20 32.82 -3.69 -12.37
CA HIS A 20 32.02 -4.83 -12.80
C HIS A 20 31.72 -4.81 -14.31
N ALA A 21 31.41 -3.64 -14.86
CA ALA A 21 31.17 -3.40 -16.28
C ALA A 21 32.41 -3.76 -17.12
N TYR A 22 33.60 -3.37 -16.66
CA TYR A 22 34.87 -3.75 -17.29
C TYR A 22 35.08 -5.27 -17.31
N HIS A 23 34.88 -5.95 -16.19
CA HIS A 23 35.07 -7.40 -16.10
C HIS A 23 34.06 -8.20 -16.92
N THR A 24 32.83 -7.71 -17.05
CA THR A 24 31.76 -8.36 -17.81
C THR A 24 31.65 -7.87 -19.25
N ARG A 25 32.50 -6.91 -19.66
CA ARG A 25 32.43 -6.19 -20.95
C ARG A 25 31.02 -5.66 -21.25
N SER A 26 30.34 -5.16 -20.22
CA SER A 26 29.01 -4.56 -20.31
C SER A 26 29.09 -3.04 -20.16
N ALA A 27 28.05 -2.33 -20.59
CA ALA A 27 27.93 -0.89 -20.39
C ALA A 27 27.48 -0.58 -18.95
N THR A 28 27.89 0.56 -18.40
CA THR A 28 27.32 1.04 -17.13
C THR A 28 25.91 1.59 -17.34
N THR A 29 25.16 1.78 -16.24
CA THR A 29 23.85 2.43 -16.29
C THR A 29 23.95 3.84 -16.89
N ASP A 30 24.97 4.60 -16.52
CA ASP A 30 25.19 5.96 -17.02
C ASP A 30 25.50 5.97 -18.52
N ASP A 31 26.26 4.98 -19.01
CA ASP A 31 26.52 4.84 -20.44
C ASP A 31 25.24 4.56 -21.21
N LEU A 32 24.40 3.64 -20.72
CA LEU A 32 23.11 3.32 -21.35
C LEU A 32 22.20 4.56 -21.44
N TYR A 33 22.11 5.36 -20.37
CA TYR A 33 21.32 6.60 -20.38
C TYR A 33 21.92 7.67 -21.28
N ARG A 34 23.25 7.83 -21.30
CA ARG A 34 23.94 8.82 -22.15
C ARG A 34 23.72 8.50 -23.64
N TRP A 35 23.88 7.23 -24.02
CA TRP A 35 23.65 6.78 -25.39
C TRP A 35 22.17 6.95 -25.79
N ALA A 36 21.23 6.54 -24.95
CA ALA A 36 19.81 6.76 -25.20
C ALA A 36 19.46 8.26 -25.34
N LYS A 37 20.05 9.11 -24.49
CA LYS A 37 19.88 10.57 -24.56
C LYS A 37 20.38 11.15 -25.88
N ARG A 38 21.53 10.68 -26.37
CA ARG A 38 22.08 11.10 -27.66
C ARG A 38 21.19 10.63 -28.82
N ASP A 39 20.85 9.35 -28.83
CA ASP A 39 20.11 8.75 -29.96
C ASP A 39 18.66 9.26 -30.04
N ALA A 40 18.08 9.72 -28.93
CA ALA A 40 16.75 10.32 -28.87
C ALA A 40 16.75 11.85 -29.06
N GLU A 41 17.87 12.50 -29.43
CA GLU A 41 17.95 13.96 -29.53
C GLU A 41 16.95 14.55 -30.54
N GLY A 42 16.88 14.00 -31.75
CA GLY A 42 15.90 14.43 -32.75
C GLY A 42 14.45 14.27 -32.26
N PHE A 43 14.15 13.13 -31.63
CA PHE A 43 12.81 12.86 -31.07
C PHE A 43 12.44 13.88 -29.98
N ARG A 44 13.36 14.25 -29.09
CA ARG A 44 13.08 15.28 -28.06
C ARG A 44 12.85 16.66 -28.66
N THR A 45 13.53 17.00 -29.74
CA THR A 45 13.33 18.27 -30.43
C THR A 45 11.95 18.33 -31.08
N GLU A 46 11.51 17.23 -31.69
CA GLU A 46 10.18 17.13 -32.31
C GLU A 46 9.04 16.97 -31.28
N HIS A 47 9.35 16.38 -30.12
CA HIS A 47 8.40 16.11 -29.03
C HIS A 47 8.91 16.68 -27.71
N PRO A 48 8.90 18.01 -27.52
CA PRO A 48 9.34 18.62 -26.29
C PRO A 48 8.45 18.15 -25.13
N LEU A 49 9.07 17.57 -24.11
CA LEU A 49 8.40 17.22 -22.86
C LEU A 49 8.45 18.43 -21.92
N PRO A 50 7.46 18.61 -21.02
CA PRO A 50 7.52 19.65 -20.02
C PRO A 50 8.72 19.45 -19.08
N ASP A 51 9.56 20.49 -18.95
CA ASP A 51 10.71 20.50 -18.02
C ASP A 51 10.32 20.89 -16.59
N LYS A 52 9.10 21.40 -16.40
CA LYS A 52 8.60 21.77 -15.08
C LYS A 52 8.28 20.51 -14.29
N PRO A 53 8.73 20.40 -13.02
CA PRO A 53 8.29 19.33 -12.13
C PRO A 53 6.77 19.26 -12.08
N LEU A 54 6.24 18.05 -11.94
CA LEU A 54 4.82 17.88 -11.61
C LEU A 54 4.53 18.58 -10.28
N PRO A 55 3.33 19.16 -10.11
CA PRO A 55 2.93 19.75 -8.84
C PRO A 55 3.02 18.68 -7.75
N VAL A 56 3.80 18.96 -6.72
CA VAL A 56 3.91 18.10 -5.54
C VAL A 56 2.82 18.56 -4.55
N PRO A 57 2.00 17.65 -4.01
CA PRO A 57 1.03 18.00 -2.97
C PRO A 57 1.77 18.63 -1.78
N ASP A 58 1.24 19.74 -1.27
CA ASP A 58 1.69 20.28 0.00
C ASP A 58 1.21 19.34 1.11
N LEU A 59 2.15 18.66 1.78
CA LEU A 59 1.85 17.70 2.83
C LEU A 59 1.79 18.34 4.22
N ASP A 60 2.26 19.58 4.39
CA ASP A 60 2.36 20.22 5.69
C ASP A 60 1.00 20.32 6.41
N PRO A 61 -0.12 20.65 5.73
CA PRO A 61 -1.43 20.69 6.38
C PRO A 61 -1.88 19.31 6.88
N TYR A 62 -1.64 18.26 6.10
CA TYR A 62 -2.00 16.89 6.48
C TYR A 62 -1.15 16.40 7.64
N LEU A 63 0.16 16.64 7.62
CA LEU A 63 1.06 16.27 8.71
C LEU A 63 0.74 17.04 10.00
N THR A 64 0.39 18.32 9.89
CA THR A 64 -0.04 19.14 11.03
C THR A 64 -1.35 18.62 11.62
N ALA A 65 -2.35 18.35 10.79
CA ALA A 65 -3.63 17.79 11.24
C ALA A 65 -3.46 16.38 11.83
N LEU A 66 -2.60 15.55 11.23
CA LEU A 66 -2.30 14.21 11.74
C LEU A 66 -1.63 14.27 13.11
N ALA A 67 -0.73 15.23 13.35
CA ALA A 67 -0.08 15.43 14.65
C ALA A 67 -1.04 15.94 15.73
N ALA A 68 -2.12 16.62 15.34
CA ALA A 68 -3.15 17.12 16.24
C ALA A 68 -4.30 16.12 16.46
N ALA A 69 -4.35 15.02 15.70
CA ALA A 69 -5.41 14.02 15.84
C ALA A 69 -5.29 13.30 17.19
N GLU A 70 -6.36 13.31 17.97
CA GLU A 70 -6.44 12.66 19.28
C GLU A 70 -7.26 11.36 19.22
N THR A 71 -8.05 11.18 18.14
CA THR A 71 -8.94 10.04 17.97
C THR A 71 -8.68 9.26 16.67
N PRO A 72 -9.04 7.96 16.63
CA PRO A 72 -9.02 7.17 15.40
C PRO A 72 -9.86 7.78 14.25
N ALA A 73 -10.94 8.48 14.57
CA ALA A 73 -11.78 9.15 13.57
C ALA A 73 -11.08 10.35 12.91
N GLU A 74 -10.37 11.15 13.70
CA GLU A 74 -9.59 12.28 13.20
C GLU A 74 -8.40 11.78 12.37
N PHE A 75 -7.69 10.75 12.85
CA PHE A 75 -6.65 10.07 12.07
C PHE A 75 -7.17 9.60 10.71
N SER A 76 -8.32 8.93 10.69
CA SER A 76 -8.95 8.42 9.48
C SER A 76 -9.38 9.55 8.53
N THR A 77 -9.92 10.64 9.07
CA THR A 77 -10.30 11.82 8.29
C THR A 77 -9.09 12.40 7.56
N VAL A 78 -7.96 12.57 8.25
CA VAL A 78 -6.73 13.11 7.64
C VAL A 78 -6.14 12.15 6.62
N THR A 79 -6.11 10.85 6.94
CA THR A 79 -5.56 9.81 6.06
C THR A 79 -6.37 9.71 4.77
N ASN A 80 -7.69 9.62 4.85
CA ASN A 80 -8.55 9.54 3.67
C ASN A 80 -8.49 10.82 2.83
N ALA A 81 -8.46 11.99 3.44
CA ALA A 81 -8.30 13.26 2.72
C ALA A 81 -6.99 13.30 1.91
N LEU A 82 -5.88 12.79 2.45
CA LEU A 82 -4.61 12.71 1.72
C LEU A 82 -4.68 11.70 0.56
N LEU A 83 -5.26 10.52 0.79
CA LEU A 83 -5.39 9.49 -0.24
C LEU A 83 -6.26 9.98 -1.41
N ASP A 84 -7.39 10.62 -1.10
CA ASP A 84 -8.28 11.23 -2.11
C ASP A 84 -7.58 12.34 -2.90
N ALA A 85 -6.79 13.19 -2.22
CA ALA A 85 -6.04 14.25 -2.88
C ALA A 85 -4.91 13.71 -3.78
N ALA A 86 -4.29 12.59 -3.41
CA ALA A 86 -3.21 11.96 -4.17
C ALA A 86 -3.70 11.07 -5.32
N GLU A 87 -4.95 10.58 -5.25
CA GLU A 87 -5.51 9.61 -6.20
C GLU A 87 -5.33 10.02 -7.68
N PRO A 88 -5.64 11.26 -8.12
CA PRO A 88 -5.55 11.62 -9.54
C PRO A 88 -4.12 11.52 -10.09
N LEU A 89 -3.12 11.93 -9.29
CA LEU A 89 -1.72 11.85 -9.66
C LEU A 89 -1.26 10.39 -9.73
N LEU A 90 -1.59 9.60 -8.71
CA LEU A 90 -1.21 8.18 -8.67
C LEU A 90 -1.84 7.39 -9.83
N ASN A 91 -3.11 7.65 -10.15
CA ASN A 91 -3.78 7.03 -11.29
C ASN A 91 -3.10 7.42 -12.62
N THR A 92 -2.72 8.69 -12.79
CA THR A 92 -1.97 9.14 -13.98
C THR A 92 -0.64 8.41 -14.16
N VAL A 93 0.11 8.22 -13.05
CA VAL A 93 1.38 7.47 -13.08
C VAL A 93 1.14 5.99 -13.41
N VAL A 94 0.12 5.37 -12.81
CA VAL A 94 -0.26 3.98 -13.09
C VAL A 94 -0.62 3.80 -14.56
N ASP A 95 -1.42 4.70 -15.12
CA ASP A 95 -1.85 4.63 -16.52
C ASP A 95 -0.67 4.80 -17.48
N TYR A 96 0.26 5.72 -17.18
CA TYR A 96 1.49 5.86 -17.95
C TYR A 96 2.34 4.58 -17.92
N LEU A 97 2.56 3.99 -16.74
CA LEU A 97 3.33 2.75 -16.60
C LEU A 97 2.67 1.59 -17.35
N ALA A 98 1.35 1.51 -17.32
CA ALA A 98 0.59 0.52 -18.07
C ALA A 98 0.72 0.72 -19.59
N ALA A 99 0.69 1.96 -20.07
CA ALA A 99 0.91 2.30 -21.47
C ALA A 99 2.35 1.99 -21.91
N ALA A 100 3.34 2.34 -21.08
CA ALA A 100 4.75 2.05 -21.32
C ALA A 100 5.02 0.55 -21.38
N ALA A 101 4.41 -0.24 -20.49
CA ALA A 101 4.48 -1.70 -20.53
C ALA A 101 3.93 -2.27 -21.86
N GLN A 102 2.94 -1.61 -22.45
CA GLN A 102 2.33 -2.01 -23.72
C GLN A 102 3.04 -1.45 -24.96
N TRP A 103 4.12 -0.67 -24.80
CA TRP A 103 4.82 -0.05 -25.91
C TRP A 103 5.16 -1.06 -27.00
N ARG A 104 4.75 -0.76 -28.25
CA ARG A 104 4.89 -1.65 -29.41
C ARG A 104 4.38 -3.09 -29.18
N ARG A 105 3.36 -3.27 -28.33
CA ARG A 105 2.78 -4.57 -27.93
C ARG A 105 3.76 -5.53 -27.22
N GLN A 106 4.85 -5.01 -26.65
CA GLN A 106 5.88 -5.83 -26.01
C GLN A 106 5.39 -6.66 -24.82
N ASN A 107 4.27 -6.31 -24.19
CA ASN A 107 3.72 -7.07 -23.06
C ASN A 107 3.14 -8.45 -23.43
N ARG A 108 2.70 -8.67 -24.68
CA ARG A 108 2.02 -9.92 -25.05
C ARG A 108 3.04 -11.06 -25.12
N GLY A 109 2.88 -12.06 -24.25
CA GLY A 109 3.79 -13.20 -24.17
C GLY A 109 5.15 -12.88 -23.52
N ALA A 110 5.31 -11.70 -22.92
CA ALA A 110 6.55 -11.33 -22.27
C ALA A 110 6.82 -12.22 -21.04
N ALA A 111 8.05 -12.72 -20.93
CA ALA A 111 8.47 -13.56 -19.82
C ALA A 111 8.35 -12.83 -18.46
N PRO A 112 8.10 -13.55 -17.35
CA PRO A 112 8.22 -12.99 -16.01
C PRO A 112 9.58 -12.30 -15.80
N GLY A 113 9.59 -11.16 -15.12
CA GLY A 113 10.82 -10.37 -14.89
C GLY A 113 11.32 -9.57 -16.10
N SER A 114 10.68 -9.68 -17.26
CA SER A 114 11.00 -8.84 -18.42
C SER A 114 10.62 -7.36 -18.18
N PRO A 115 11.26 -6.40 -18.87
CA PRO A 115 10.95 -4.98 -18.72
C PRO A 115 9.45 -4.61 -18.79
N PRO A 116 8.64 -5.10 -19.75
CA PRO A 116 7.21 -4.78 -19.77
C PRO A 116 6.44 -5.38 -18.60
N LYS A 117 6.88 -6.52 -18.02
CA LYS A 117 6.29 -7.05 -16.79
C LYS A 117 6.68 -6.21 -15.58
N LEU A 118 7.93 -5.80 -15.46
CA LEU A 118 8.39 -4.93 -14.37
C LEU A 118 7.62 -3.60 -14.33
N LEU A 119 7.34 -2.99 -15.48
CA LEU A 119 6.52 -1.77 -15.55
C LEU A 119 5.08 -2.00 -15.11
N ARG A 120 4.47 -3.12 -15.53
CA ARG A 120 3.12 -3.51 -15.09
C ARG A 120 3.06 -3.80 -13.59
N ASP A 121 4.08 -4.48 -13.08
CA ASP A 121 4.19 -4.82 -11.65
C ASP A 121 4.38 -3.55 -10.82
N ALA A 122 5.17 -2.59 -11.29
CA ALA A 122 5.30 -1.27 -10.65
C ALA A 122 3.95 -0.54 -10.57
N ALA A 123 3.19 -0.50 -11.67
CA ALA A 123 1.83 0.07 -11.68
C ALA A 123 0.90 -0.64 -10.68
N SER A 124 0.97 -1.97 -10.62
CA SER A 124 0.18 -2.75 -9.65
C SER A 124 0.58 -2.44 -8.21
N ARG A 125 1.87 -2.31 -7.91
CA ARG A 125 2.38 -2.05 -6.55
C ARG A 125 1.95 -0.69 -6.02
N ILE A 126 1.83 0.33 -6.88
CA ILE A 126 1.28 1.64 -6.48
C ILE A 126 -0.16 1.46 -5.98
N LYS A 127 -1.00 0.76 -6.76
CA LYS A 127 -2.40 0.47 -6.37
C LYS A 127 -2.48 -0.37 -5.09
N THR A 128 -1.63 -1.38 -4.97
CA THR A 128 -1.55 -2.21 -3.76
C THR A 128 -1.17 -1.39 -2.53
N ALA A 129 -0.20 -0.47 -2.64
CA ALA A 129 0.19 0.38 -1.52
C ALA A 129 -0.95 1.28 -1.03
N VAL A 130 -1.71 1.89 -1.94
CA VAL A 130 -2.91 2.70 -1.60
C VAL A 130 -3.97 1.84 -0.92
N ALA A 131 -4.26 0.65 -1.46
CA ALA A 131 -5.22 -0.28 -0.86
C ALA A 131 -4.79 -0.73 0.54
N MET A 132 -3.50 -1.01 0.75
CA MET A 132 -2.96 -1.36 2.07
C MET A 132 -3.12 -0.23 3.09
N ALA A 133 -2.97 1.03 2.68
CA ALA A 133 -3.19 2.17 3.56
C ALA A 133 -4.67 2.30 3.98
N ALA A 134 -5.59 2.15 3.02
CA ALA A 134 -7.03 2.15 3.30
C ALA A 134 -7.45 0.96 4.20
N ASP A 135 -6.91 -0.23 3.96
CA ASP A 135 -7.16 -1.41 4.79
C ASP A 135 -6.62 -1.24 6.22
N ALA A 136 -5.48 -0.55 6.39
CA ALA A 136 -4.94 -0.23 7.70
C ALA A 136 -5.82 0.77 8.45
N ASP A 137 -6.32 1.82 7.77
CA ASP A 137 -7.28 2.76 8.35
C ASP A 137 -8.56 2.07 8.81
N LEU A 138 -9.12 1.19 7.98
CA LEU A 138 -10.30 0.39 8.34
C LEU A 138 -10.07 -0.53 9.55
N GLN A 139 -8.86 -1.09 9.68
CA GLN A 139 -8.52 -1.90 10.86
C GLN A 139 -8.45 -1.06 12.14
N ILE A 140 -7.89 0.15 12.05
CA ILE A 140 -7.86 1.11 13.16
C ILE A 140 -9.29 1.49 13.57
N LEU A 141 -10.16 1.80 12.61
CA LEU A 141 -11.56 2.13 12.88
C LEU A 141 -12.33 0.96 13.49
N ARG A 142 -12.15 -0.26 12.96
CA ARG A 142 -12.78 -1.46 13.52
C ARG A 142 -12.36 -1.69 14.96
N ALA A 143 -11.06 -1.59 15.26
CA ALA A 143 -10.58 -1.73 16.64
C ALA A 143 -11.21 -0.71 17.61
N HIS A 144 -11.57 0.48 17.13
CA HIS A 144 -12.18 1.52 17.94
C HIS A 144 -13.71 1.39 18.06
N TYR A 145 -14.41 1.15 16.96
CA TYR A 145 -15.87 1.19 16.89
C TYR A 145 -16.55 -0.18 16.97
N ASP A 146 -15.87 -1.24 16.56
CA ASP A 146 -16.38 -2.62 16.53
C ASP A 146 -15.30 -3.59 17.04
N PRO A 147 -14.85 -3.45 18.30
CA PRO A 147 -13.83 -4.33 18.85
C PRO A 147 -14.36 -5.76 18.91
N PRO A 148 -13.51 -6.77 18.60
CA PRO A 148 -13.93 -8.15 18.69
C PRO A 148 -14.42 -8.47 20.11
N PRO A 149 -15.45 -9.32 20.25
CA PRO A 149 -15.97 -9.68 21.56
C PRO A 149 -14.86 -10.27 22.44
N ASP A 150 -14.80 -9.83 23.70
CA ASP A 150 -13.86 -10.35 24.68
C ASP A 150 -14.24 -11.81 25.02
N LEU A 151 -13.57 -12.75 24.36
CA LEU A 151 -13.78 -14.19 24.53
C LEU A 151 -13.48 -14.65 25.96
N ASP A 152 -12.57 -13.97 26.67
CA ASP A 152 -12.25 -14.30 28.06
C ASP A 152 -13.34 -13.81 29.01
N ALA A 153 -13.91 -12.63 28.77
CA ALA A 153 -15.08 -12.15 29.50
C ALA A 153 -16.30 -13.04 29.26
N LEU A 154 -16.53 -13.46 28.01
CA LEU A 154 -17.60 -14.37 27.64
C LEU A 154 -17.42 -15.76 28.30
N THR A 155 -16.19 -16.27 28.35
CA THR A 155 -15.88 -17.55 29.01
C THR A 155 -16.06 -17.47 30.53
N LYS A 156 -15.69 -16.35 31.15
CA LYS A 156 -15.91 -16.10 32.59
C LYS A 156 -17.39 -15.94 32.93
N GLN A 157 -18.17 -15.23 32.10
CA GLN A 157 -19.63 -15.14 32.25
C GLN A 157 -20.32 -16.50 32.09
N ALA A 158 -19.90 -17.31 31.12
CA ALA A 158 -20.44 -18.66 30.93
C ALA A 158 -20.15 -19.57 32.14
N ARG A 159 -18.96 -19.47 32.74
CA ARG A 159 -18.65 -20.18 34.00
C ARG A 159 -19.48 -19.68 35.17
N ALA A 160 -19.60 -18.37 35.35
CA ALA A 160 -20.39 -17.79 36.44
C ALA A 160 -21.88 -18.14 36.34
N ALA A 161 -22.43 -18.23 35.12
CA ALA A 161 -23.81 -18.67 34.88
C ALA A 161 -24.02 -20.17 35.15
N HIS A 162 -22.99 -21.00 34.97
CA HIS A 162 -23.01 -22.42 35.34
C HIS A 162 -22.85 -22.66 36.84
N ASP A 163 -22.20 -21.75 37.57
CA ASP A 163 -21.98 -21.85 39.01
C ASP A 163 -23.16 -21.32 39.86
N THR A 164 -24.15 -20.67 39.26
CA THR A 164 -25.40 -20.30 39.94
C THR A 164 -26.38 -21.49 39.98
N PRO A 165 -26.75 -22.02 41.16
CA PRO A 165 -27.77 -23.06 41.25
C PRO A 165 -29.13 -22.52 40.80
N PRO A 166 -29.99 -23.31 40.12
CA PRO A 166 -31.32 -22.88 39.77
C PRO A 166 -32.10 -22.51 41.03
N ALA A 167 -32.81 -21.38 40.99
CA ALA A 167 -33.65 -20.94 42.09
C ALA A 167 -34.68 -22.04 42.44
N PRO A 168 -34.89 -22.36 43.72
CA PRO A 168 -35.86 -23.37 44.11
C PRO A 168 -37.27 -22.94 43.69
N PRO A 169 -38.12 -23.88 43.25
CA PRO A 169 -39.48 -23.56 42.84
C PRO A 169 -40.29 -22.96 43.99
N PRO A 170 -41.24 -22.04 43.71
CA PRO A 170 -42.02 -21.39 44.75
C PRO A 170 -42.87 -22.41 45.51
N PRO A 171 -43.07 -22.22 46.83
CA PRO A 171 -43.83 -23.15 47.66
C PRO A 171 -45.30 -23.23 47.20
N VAL A 172 -45.76 -24.46 46.98
CA VAL A 172 -47.15 -24.77 46.62
C VAL A 172 -48.03 -24.56 47.85
N GLN A 173 -48.95 -23.59 47.81
CA GLN A 173 -49.98 -23.43 48.84
C GLN A 173 -50.95 -24.63 48.75
N GLN A 174 -50.95 -25.49 49.76
CA GLN A 174 -51.97 -26.53 49.91
C GLN A 174 -53.32 -25.88 50.30
N PRO A 175 -54.43 -26.19 49.61
CA PRO A 175 -55.76 -25.80 50.08
C PRO A 175 -56.09 -26.54 51.37
N GLY A 176 -56.40 -25.80 52.44
CA GLY A 176 -56.79 -26.37 53.73
C GLY A 176 -58.05 -27.24 53.61
N PRO A 177 -58.15 -28.31 54.43
CA PRO A 177 -59.30 -29.21 54.37
C PRO A 177 -60.57 -28.49 54.87
N GLY A 178 -61.57 -28.46 53.99
CA GLY A 178 -62.91 -27.99 54.33
C GLY A 178 -63.51 -28.82 55.46
N GLY A 179 -63.83 -28.17 56.57
CA GLY A 179 -64.62 -28.76 57.64
C GLY A 179 -66.07 -29.01 57.18
N PRO A 180 -66.73 -30.07 57.67
CA PRO A 180 -68.13 -30.32 57.36
C PRO A 180 -69.07 -29.39 58.15
N ARG A 181 -70.18 -29.04 57.48
CA ARG A 181 -71.30 -28.21 57.95
C ARG A 181 -71.92 -28.67 59.28
N ARG A 182 -72.32 -27.71 60.11
CA ARG A 182 -73.66 -27.63 60.74
C ARG A 182 -74.05 -26.19 61.00
#